data_AF-B0EHE2-F1
#
_entry.id   AF-B0EHE2-F1
#
_cell.length_a   1.000
_cell.length_b   1.000
_cell.length_c   1.000
_cell.angle_alpha   90.00
_cell.angle_beta   90.00
_cell.angle_gamma   90.00
#
_symmetry.space_group_name_H-M   'P 1'
#
loop_
_entity.id
_entity.type
_entity.pdbx_description
1 polymer ?
#
loop_
_entity_poly.entity_id
_entity_poly.type
_entity_poly.pdbx_seq_one_letter_code
_entity_poly.pdbx_strand_id
1 'polypeptide(L)'
;MRFFAILALTFVLSACAQSSGFWMPTLYRVQERLGEVAMRLDEVEDEERHVGDMIDENIKDLENVITKREKYVVGRKLTHLRSKMVVYHTKKLALLRVMKKIVKSIPRKFRARMIRRLRLEKRFNAIRDIARDAKYVLKSHGHISHKADTKKTLKRLGHGIYKNTKGKK
;
A
#
# COMPACT_ATOMS: atom_id res chain seq x y z
N MET A 1 -35.05 -48.47 12.05
CA MET A 1 -34.22 -47.87 10.97
C MET A 1 -34.63 -46.44 10.60
N ARG A 2 -35.93 -46.11 10.47
CA ARG A 2 -36.38 -44.74 10.11
C ARG A 2 -36.02 -43.65 11.15
N PHE A 3 -36.05 -43.97 12.44
CA PHE A 3 -35.71 -43.02 13.51
C PHE A 3 -34.23 -42.61 13.54
N PHE A 4 -33.32 -43.57 13.28
CA PHE A 4 -31.88 -43.30 13.17
C PHE A 4 -31.54 -42.45 11.94
N ALA A 5 -32.27 -42.62 10.83
CA ALA A 5 -32.10 -41.79 9.64
C ALA A 5 -32.52 -40.33 9.90
N ILE A 6 -33.61 -40.12 10.65
CA ILE A 6 -34.08 -38.78 11.01
C ILE A 6 -33.09 -38.10 11.98
N LEU A 7 -32.58 -38.83 12.98
CA LEU A 7 -31.55 -38.33 13.89
C LEU A 7 -30.25 -37.96 13.15
N ALA A 8 -29.79 -38.81 12.22
CA ALA A 8 -28.63 -38.51 11.39
C ALA A 8 -28.86 -37.27 10.51
N LEU A 9 -30.05 -37.12 9.94
CA LEU A 9 -30.41 -35.95 9.13
C LEU A 9 -30.40 -34.65 9.97
N THR A 10 -30.95 -34.68 11.19
CA THR A 10 -30.93 -33.51 12.09
C THR A 10 -29.52 -33.15 12.55
N PHE A 11 -28.65 -34.14 12.78
CA PHE A 11 -27.25 -33.91 13.14
C PHE A 11 -26.45 -33.30 11.98
N VAL A 12 -26.67 -33.78 10.75
CA VAL A 12 -26.06 -33.24 9.53
C VAL A 12 -26.54 -31.80 9.26
N LEU A 13 -27.83 -31.52 9.45
CA LEU A 13 -28.39 -30.17 9.28
C LEU A 13 -27.86 -29.19 10.33
N SER A 14 -27.74 -29.62 11.59
CA SER A 14 -27.17 -28.80 12.67
C SER A 14 -25.68 -28.51 12.46
N ALA A 15 -24.91 -29.51 12.01
CA ALA A 15 -23.50 -29.35 11.66
C ALA A 15 -23.27 -28.44 10.43
N CYS A 16 -24.17 -28.49 9.44
CA CYS A 16 -24.18 -27.57 8.29
C CYS A 16 -24.51 -26.13 8.69
N ALA A 17 -25.47 -25.93 9.60
CA ALA A 17 -25.86 -24.62 10.11
C ALA A 17 -24.73 -23.94 10.91
N GLN A 18 -24.01 -24.71 11.74
CA GLN A 18 -22.89 -24.18 12.55
C GLN A 18 -21.65 -23.80 11.73
N SER A 19 -21.40 -24.45 10.59
CA SER A 19 -20.13 -24.29 9.87
C SER A 19 -20.12 -23.16 8.81
N SER A 20 -21.28 -22.71 8.33
CA SER A 20 -21.38 -21.76 7.22
C SER A 20 -22.14 -20.47 7.56
N GLY A 21 -23.26 -20.53 8.29
CA GLY A 21 -24.11 -19.37 8.58
C GLY A 21 -23.52 -18.39 9.60
N PHE A 22 -22.86 -18.91 10.63
CA PHE A 22 -22.29 -18.11 11.72
C PHE A 22 -21.21 -17.10 11.26
N TRP A 23 -20.44 -17.46 10.23
CA TRP A 23 -19.34 -16.62 9.75
C TRP A 23 -19.77 -15.61 8.69
N MET A 24 -20.97 -15.73 8.11
CA MET A 24 -21.39 -14.84 7.02
C MET A 24 -21.43 -13.36 7.42
N PRO A 25 -22.04 -12.95 8.54
CA PRO A 25 -22.04 -11.53 8.96
C PRO A 25 -20.63 -10.98 9.19
N THR A 26 -19.76 -11.80 9.80
CA THR A 26 -18.36 -11.45 10.05
C THR A 26 -17.58 -11.32 8.74
N LEU A 27 -17.82 -12.19 7.77
CA LEU A 27 -17.21 -12.13 6.45
C LEU A 27 -17.67 -10.89 5.67
N TYR A 28 -18.95 -10.51 5.75
CA TYR A 28 -19.45 -9.28 5.12
C TYR A 28 -18.80 -8.03 5.72
N ARG A 29 -18.72 -7.92 7.05
CA ARG A 29 -18.04 -6.79 7.71
C ARG A 29 -16.55 -6.71 7.34
N VAL A 30 -15.90 -7.86 7.20
CA VAL A 30 -14.49 -7.91 6.78
C VAL A 30 -14.34 -7.54 5.30
N GLN A 31 -15.29 -7.95 4.45
CA GLN A 31 -15.33 -7.57 3.05
C GLN A 31 -15.52 -6.06 2.88
N GLU A 32 -16.43 -5.45 3.63
CA GLU A 32 -16.67 -4.01 3.64
C GLU A 32 -15.42 -3.23 4.06
N ARG A 33 -14.78 -3.61 5.18
CA ARG A 33 -13.52 -3.01 5.63
C ARG A 33 -12.38 -3.18 4.62
N LEU A 34 -12.34 -4.30 3.91
CA LEU A 34 -11.37 -4.50 2.83
C LEU A 34 -11.67 -3.62 1.61
N GLY A 35 -12.95 -3.43 1.30
CA GLY A 35 -13.42 -2.49 0.27
C GLY A 35 -12.96 -1.06 0.58
N GLU A 36 -13.21 -0.58 1.79
CA GLU A 36 -12.77 0.76 2.23
C GLU A 36 -11.25 0.94 2.14
N VAL A 37 -10.48 -0.05 2.61
CA VAL A 37 -9.01 0.01 2.55
C VAL A 37 -8.51 -0.08 1.10
N ALA A 38 -9.19 -0.83 0.25
CA ALA A 38 -8.87 -0.91 -1.17
C ALA A 38 -9.14 0.42 -1.90
N MET A 39 -10.28 1.06 -1.63
CA MET A 39 -10.60 2.39 -2.18
C MET A 39 -9.57 3.43 -1.76
N ARG A 40 -9.23 3.50 -0.46
CA ARG A 40 -8.18 4.41 0.02
C ARG A 40 -6.81 4.12 -0.59
N LEU A 41 -6.53 2.85 -0.91
CA LEU A 41 -5.29 2.50 -1.60
C LEU A 41 -5.29 3.08 -3.02
N ASP A 42 -6.41 2.96 -3.72
CA ASP A 42 -6.57 3.47 -5.09
C ASP A 42 -6.45 5.00 -5.14
N GLU A 43 -7.09 5.70 -4.19
CA GLU A 43 -6.91 7.16 -4.02
C GLU A 43 -5.44 7.55 -3.82
N VAL A 44 -4.71 6.82 -2.98
CA VAL A 44 -3.28 7.07 -2.75
C VAL A 44 -2.44 6.77 -3.99
N GLU A 45 -2.79 5.74 -4.77
CA GLU A 45 -2.13 5.42 -6.03
C GLU A 45 -2.36 6.47 -7.12
N ASP A 46 -3.54 7.08 -7.15
CA ASP A 46 -3.86 8.18 -8.06
C ASP A 46 -3.10 9.45 -7.68
N GLU A 47 -3.05 9.79 -6.39
CA GLU A 47 -2.23 10.90 -5.90
C GLU A 47 -0.73 10.68 -6.16
N GLU A 48 -0.25 9.43 -6.02
CA GLU A 48 1.12 9.03 -6.33
C GLU A 48 1.44 9.25 -7.82
N ARG A 49 0.56 8.79 -8.72
CA ARG A 49 0.70 8.99 -10.17
C ARG A 49 0.73 10.46 -10.54
N HIS A 50 -0.19 11.26 -10.01
CA HIS A 50 -0.24 12.69 -10.27
C HIS A 50 1.04 13.41 -9.81
N VAL A 51 1.61 13.03 -8.66
CA VAL A 51 2.91 13.57 -8.22
C VAL A 51 4.06 13.09 -9.12
N GLY A 52 4.00 11.85 -9.62
CA GLY A 52 4.94 11.33 -10.61
C GLY A 52 4.96 12.18 -11.88
N ASP A 53 3.79 12.47 -12.44
CA ASP A 53 3.65 13.29 -13.64
C ASP A 53 4.23 14.70 -13.43
N MET A 54 3.95 15.32 -12.27
CA MET A 54 4.55 16.61 -11.91
C MET A 54 6.07 16.52 -11.78
N ILE A 55 6.62 15.42 -11.28
CA ILE A 55 8.08 15.26 -11.20
C ILE A 55 8.68 15.22 -12.61
N ASP A 56 8.09 14.46 -13.52
CA ASP A 56 8.58 14.32 -14.90
C ASP A 56 8.50 15.65 -15.67
N GLU A 57 7.42 16.40 -15.49
CA GLU A 57 7.29 17.76 -16.04
C GLU A 57 8.38 18.69 -15.50
N ASN A 58 8.59 18.70 -14.17
CA ASN A 58 9.59 19.58 -13.56
C ASN A 58 11.03 19.14 -13.86
N ILE A 59 11.27 17.88 -14.24
CA ILE A 59 12.57 17.43 -14.77
C ILE A 59 12.81 18.05 -16.14
N LYS A 60 11.83 18.01 -17.05
CA LYS A 60 11.92 18.64 -18.37
C LYS A 60 12.13 20.15 -18.25
N ASP A 61 11.44 20.80 -17.32
CA ASP A 61 11.64 22.22 -17.03
C ASP A 61 13.08 22.49 -16.58
N LEU A 62 13.62 21.66 -15.69
CA LEU A 62 14.99 21.83 -15.19
C LEU A 62 16.05 21.73 -16.30
N GLU A 63 15.81 20.87 -17.30
CA GLU A 63 16.67 20.70 -18.47
C GLU A 63 16.63 21.93 -19.39
N ASN A 64 15.44 22.54 -19.56
CA ASN A 64 15.22 23.68 -20.45
C ASN A 64 15.59 25.04 -19.83
N VAL A 65 15.73 25.11 -18.51
CA VAL A 65 16.07 26.36 -17.81
C VAL A 65 17.51 26.79 -18.10
N ILE A 66 17.68 28.07 -18.42
CA ILE A 66 18.98 28.68 -18.74
C ILE A 66 19.64 29.28 -17.48
N THR A 67 18.87 29.97 -16.62
CA THR A 67 19.45 30.73 -15.50
C THR A 67 19.69 29.88 -14.25
N LYS A 68 20.76 30.19 -13.50
CA LYS A 68 21.08 29.49 -12.23
C LYS A 68 19.99 29.66 -11.17
N ARG A 69 19.30 30.81 -11.16
CA ARG A 69 18.25 31.13 -10.18
C ARG A 69 17.01 30.26 -10.41
N GLU A 70 16.56 30.13 -11.65
CA GLU A 70 15.43 29.27 -12.01
C GLU A 70 15.75 27.79 -11.77
N LYS A 71 16.99 27.34 -12.09
CA LYS A 71 17.42 25.95 -11.78
C LYS A 71 17.30 25.64 -10.29
N TYR A 72 17.63 26.60 -9.44
CA TYR A 72 17.49 26.45 -8.00
C TYR A 72 16.02 26.36 -7.56
N VAL A 73 15.14 27.20 -8.13
CA VAL A 73 13.70 27.19 -7.81
C VAL A 73 13.06 25.86 -8.23
N VAL A 74 13.29 25.43 -9.48
CA VAL A 74 12.77 24.16 -10.00
C VAL A 74 13.37 22.98 -9.21
N GLY A 75 14.67 22.99 -8.93
CA GLY A 75 15.33 21.97 -8.12
C GLY A 75 14.75 21.85 -6.70
N ARG A 76 14.37 22.96 -6.08
CA ARG A 76 13.69 22.97 -4.77
C ARG A 76 12.30 22.37 -4.85
N LYS A 77 11.50 22.74 -5.86
CA LYS A 77 10.16 22.17 -6.11
C LYS A 77 10.24 20.65 -6.34
N LEU A 78 11.21 20.22 -7.14
CA LEU A 78 11.45 18.80 -7.45
C LEU A 78 11.87 18.00 -6.19
N THR A 79 12.70 18.58 -5.34
CA THR A 79 13.06 17.98 -4.03
C THR A 79 11.81 17.84 -3.14
N HIS A 80 10.93 18.84 -3.12
CA HIS A 80 9.67 18.77 -2.37
C HIS A 80 8.74 17.68 -2.93
N LEU A 81 8.54 17.62 -4.25
CA LEU A 81 7.71 16.58 -4.89
C LEU A 81 8.25 15.16 -4.62
N ARG A 82 9.57 14.95 -4.72
CA ARG A 82 10.20 13.67 -4.35
C ARG A 82 9.94 13.29 -2.89
N SER A 83 10.00 14.27 -1.97
CA SER A 83 9.66 14.02 -0.56
C SER A 83 8.20 13.61 -0.38
N LYS A 84 7.28 14.23 -1.14
CA LYS A 84 5.84 13.91 -1.14
C LYS A 84 5.58 12.51 -1.70
N MET A 85 6.28 12.12 -2.77
CA MET A 85 6.21 10.77 -3.34
C MET A 85 6.62 9.68 -2.34
N VAL A 86 7.66 9.93 -1.54
CA VAL A 86 8.06 9.02 -0.45
C VAL A 86 6.94 8.88 0.58
N VAL A 87 6.27 9.97 0.96
CA VAL A 87 5.13 9.92 1.88
C VAL A 87 4.01 9.04 1.30
N TYR A 88 3.67 9.17 0.02
CA TYR A 88 2.67 8.32 -0.62
C TYR A 88 3.03 6.85 -0.65
N HIS A 89 4.27 6.50 -1.02
CA HIS A 89 4.74 5.11 -0.92
C HIS A 89 4.63 4.55 0.50
N THR A 90 4.91 5.36 1.53
CA THR A 90 4.76 4.90 2.93
C THR A 90 3.29 4.70 3.31
N LYS A 91 2.39 5.59 2.89
CA LYS A 91 0.94 5.45 3.09
C LYS A 91 0.42 4.17 2.40
N LYS A 92 0.81 3.96 1.14
CA LYS A 92 0.50 2.75 0.35
C LYS A 92 0.94 1.47 1.07
N LEU A 93 2.19 1.43 1.56
CA LEU A 93 2.70 0.30 2.34
C LEU A 93 1.93 0.08 3.65
N ALA A 94 1.55 1.15 4.35
CA ALA A 94 0.76 1.06 5.57
C ALA A 94 -0.63 0.46 5.28
N LEU A 95 -1.32 0.94 4.25
CA LEU A 95 -2.63 0.42 3.82
C LEU A 95 -2.54 -1.05 3.41
N LEU A 96 -1.53 -1.44 2.63
CA LEU A 96 -1.33 -2.84 2.25
C LEU A 96 -1.05 -3.75 3.46
N ARG A 97 -0.33 -3.26 4.48
CA ARG A 97 -0.13 -4.00 5.74
C ARG A 97 -1.44 -4.16 6.51
N VAL A 98 -2.26 -3.12 6.56
CA VAL A 98 -3.60 -3.18 7.18
C VAL A 98 -4.47 -4.20 6.43
N MET A 99 -4.49 -4.15 5.10
CA MET A 99 -5.21 -5.10 4.26
C MET A 99 -4.76 -6.54 4.53
N LYS A 100 -3.45 -6.79 4.69
CA LYS A 100 -2.90 -8.10 5.07
C LYS A 100 -3.31 -8.55 6.47
N LYS A 101 -3.37 -7.63 7.45
CA LYS A 101 -3.85 -7.95 8.81
C LYS A 101 -5.33 -8.35 8.78
N ILE A 102 -6.17 -7.63 8.02
CA ILE A 102 -7.59 -7.93 7.87
C ILE A 102 -7.79 -9.29 7.17
N VAL A 103 -7.04 -9.61 6.13
CA VAL A 103 -7.14 -10.94 5.50
C VAL A 103 -6.65 -12.06 6.42
N LYS A 104 -5.66 -11.78 7.29
CA LYS A 104 -5.15 -12.78 8.26
C LYS A 104 -6.16 -13.14 9.33
N SER A 105 -7.07 -12.24 9.72
CA SER A 105 -8.10 -12.51 10.74
C SER A 105 -9.20 -13.48 10.26
N ILE A 106 -9.20 -13.84 8.98
CA ILE A 106 -10.22 -14.71 8.39
C ILE A 106 -9.76 -16.17 8.46
N PRO A 107 -10.69 -17.13 8.68
CA PRO A 107 -10.35 -18.54 8.63
C PRO A 107 -9.76 -18.93 7.27
N ARG A 108 -8.72 -19.76 7.25
CA ARG A 108 -7.97 -20.14 6.02
C ARG A 108 -8.90 -20.64 4.90
N LYS A 109 -9.96 -21.36 5.24
CA LYS A 109 -10.97 -21.89 4.30
C LYS A 109 -11.63 -20.80 3.45
N PHE A 110 -11.82 -19.59 3.97
CA PHE A 110 -12.51 -18.49 3.27
C PHE A 110 -11.57 -17.47 2.62
N ARG A 111 -10.28 -17.45 2.99
CA ARG A 111 -9.30 -16.47 2.47
C ARG A 111 -9.19 -16.51 0.95
N ALA A 112 -8.99 -17.69 0.36
CA ALA A 112 -8.81 -17.82 -1.08
C ALA A 112 -10.03 -17.34 -1.88
N ARG A 113 -11.23 -17.69 -1.41
CA ARG A 113 -12.50 -17.25 -2.02
C ARG A 113 -12.66 -15.72 -1.94
N MET A 114 -12.27 -15.12 -0.82
CA MET A 114 -12.42 -13.69 -0.61
C MET A 114 -11.34 -12.87 -1.34
N ILE A 115 -10.10 -13.36 -1.40
CA ILE A 115 -9.02 -12.77 -2.21
C ILE A 115 -9.41 -12.75 -3.69
N ARG A 116 -10.00 -13.85 -4.21
CA ARG A 116 -10.53 -13.93 -5.57
C ARG A 116 -11.69 -12.97 -5.80
N ARG A 117 -12.69 -12.96 -4.91
CA ARG A 117 -13.86 -12.07 -5.04
C ARG A 117 -13.47 -10.59 -5.06
N LEU A 118 -12.51 -10.20 -4.22
CA LEU A 118 -12.04 -8.82 -4.13
C LEU A 118 -10.89 -8.51 -5.09
N ARG A 119 -10.49 -9.45 -5.96
CA ARG A 119 -9.39 -9.33 -6.93
C ARG A 119 -8.08 -8.80 -6.30
N LEU A 120 -7.81 -9.17 -5.05
CA LEU A 120 -6.66 -8.67 -4.26
C LEU A 120 -5.33 -9.37 -4.56
N GLU A 121 -5.33 -10.34 -5.48
CA GLU A 121 -4.20 -11.22 -5.80
C GLU A 121 -2.95 -10.41 -6.20
N LYS A 122 -3.12 -9.43 -7.10
CA LYS A 122 -2.04 -8.54 -7.55
C LYS A 122 -1.53 -7.63 -6.42
N ARG A 123 -2.43 -7.17 -5.54
CA ARG A 123 -2.10 -6.24 -4.45
C ARG A 123 -1.27 -6.89 -3.34
N PHE A 124 -1.45 -8.19 -3.08
CA PHE A 124 -0.64 -8.91 -2.10
C PHE A 124 0.79 -9.21 -2.59
N ASN A 125 0.98 -9.37 -3.90
CA ASN A 125 2.30 -9.53 -4.51
C ASN A 125 3.08 -8.20 -4.54
N ALA A 126 2.38 -7.07 -4.75
CA ALA A 126 2.96 -5.73 -4.83
C ALA A 126 3.69 -5.25 -3.56
N ILE A 127 3.42 -5.82 -2.38
CA ILE A 127 4.09 -5.42 -1.13
C ILE A 127 5.61 -5.58 -1.22
N ARG A 128 6.08 -6.64 -1.89
CA ARG A 128 7.52 -6.92 -2.05
C ARG A 128 8.16 -5.95 -3.05
N ASP A 129 7.41 -5.54 -4.06
CA ASP A 129 7.90 -4.72 -5.16
C ASP A 129 7.93 -3.23 -4.77
N ILE A 130 6.93 -2.73 -4.05
CA ILE A 130 6.89 -1.35 -3.53
C ILE A 130 8.05 -1.07 -2.56
N ALA A 131 8.42 -2.06 -1.74
CA ALA A 131 9.57 -1.92 -0.84
C ALA A 131 10.90 -1.82 -1.60
N ARG A 132 10.98 -2.42 -2.80
CA ARG A 132 12.13 -2.34 -3.70
C ARG A 132 12.14 -1.00 -4.44
N ASP A 133 11.00 -0.55 -4.97
CA ASP A 133 10.89 0.69 -5.74
C ASP A 133 11.12 1.94 -4.89
N ALA A 134 10.63 1.96 -3.64
CA ALA A 134 10.92 3.04 -2.69
C ALA A 134 12.43 3.24 -2.46
N LYS A 135 13.24 2.18 -2.61
CA LYS A 135 14.71 2.25 -2.51
C LYS A 135 15.33 2.93 -3.73
N TYR A 136 14.73 2.81 -4.91
CA TYR A 136 15.18 3.46 -6.13
C TYR A 136 14.74 4.92 -6.21
N VAL A 137 13.50 5.23 -5.78
CA VAL A 137 12.99 6.60 -5.68
C VAL A 137 13.84 7.49 -4.77
N LEU A 138 14.45 6.92 -3.73
CA LEU A 138 15.35 7.63 -2.83
C LEU A 138 16.77 7.83 -3.39
N LYS A 139 17.14 7.21 -4.51
CA LYS A 139 18.44 7.44 -5.15
C LYS A 139 18.33 8.65 -6.09
N SER A 140 18.93 9.77 -5.72
CA SER A 140 19.08 10.91 -6.63
C SER A 140 19.99 10.54 -7.81
N HIS A 141 19.48 10.56 -9.05
CA HIS A 141 20.29 10.44 -10.28
C HIS A 141 21.06 11.74 -10.61
N GLY A 142 21.63 12.37 -9.60
CA GLY A 142 22.38 13.61 -9.74
C GLY A 142 22.79 14.13 -8.36
N HIS A 143 23.93 14.81 -8.30
CA HIS A 143 24.52 15.34 -7.07
C HIS A 143 23.75 16.57 -6.57
N ILE A 144 22.47 16.41 -6.22
CA ILE A 144 21.65 17.51 -5.67
C ILE A 144 21.78 17.47 -4.16
N SER A 145 22.65 18.33 -3.64
CA SER A 145 22.90 18.53 -2.21
C SER A 145 21.69 19.15 -1.51
N HIS A 146 20.72 18.33 -1.12
CA HIS A 146 19.73 18.71 -0.11
C HIS A 146 19.71 17.67 1.02
N LYS A 147 20.67 17.81 1.94
CA LYS A 147 20.88 16.90 3.09
C LYS A 147 19.79 16.98 4.18
N ALA A 148 18.80 17.88 4.08
CA ALA A 148 17.96 18.24 5.23
C ALA A 148 16.54 17.62 5.24
N ASP A 149 15.83 17.52 4.12
CA ASP A 149 14.37 17.29 4.19
C ASP A 149 13.93 15.82 4.18
N THR A 150 14.49 14.99 3.29
CA THR A 150 14.05 13.59 3.16
C THR A 150 14.41 12.76 4.39
N LYS A 151 15.63 12.93 4.93
CA LYS A 151 16.08 12.19 6.12
C LYS A 151 15.31 12.59 7.38
N LYS A 152 15.01 13.89 7.56
CA LYS A 152 14.26 14.41 8.73
C LYS A 152 12.80 13.96 8.68
N THR A 153 12.19 13.94 7.50
CA THR A 153 10.83 13.43 7.26
C THR A 153 10.75 11.92 7.49
N LEU A 154 11.70 11.15 6.95
CA LEU A 154 11.81 9.69 7.19
C LEU A 154 12.06 9.34 8.67
N LYS A 155 12.78 10.19 9.41
CA LYS A 155 13.02 10.00 10.86
C LYS A 155 11.76 10.27 11.68
N ARG A 156 10.98 11.32 11.34
CA ARG A 156 9.71 11.65 12.00
C ARG A 156 8.62 10.59 11.77
N LEU A 157 8.66 9.89 10.63
CA LEU A 157 7.69 8.85 10.26
C LEU A 157 8.01 7.46 10.86
N GLY A 158 9.06 7.32 11.69
CA GLY A 158 9.29 6.13 12.52
C GLY A 158 9.58 4.82 11.79
N HIS A 159 9.82 4.83 10.47
CA HIS A 159 9.83 3.60 9.65
C HIS A 159 11.19 2.91 9.48
N GLY A 160 12.25 3.34 10.19
CA GLY A 160 13.58 2.69 10.14
C GLY A 160 14.32 2.80 8.79
N ILE A 161 13.64 3.23 7.72
CA ILE A 161 14.17 3.46 6.37
C ILE A 161 15.30 4.53 6.38
N TYR A 162 15.26 5.47 7.34
CA TYR A 162 16.27 6.53 7.48
C TYR A 162 17.68 6.03 7.83
N LYS A 163 17.82 4.81 8.38
CA LYS A 163 19.12 4.30 8.85
C LYS A 163 20.10 4.00 7.71
N ASN A 164 19.61 3.80 6.48
CA ASN A 164 20.43 3.40 5.33
C ASN A 164 20.65 4.49 4.28
N THR A 165 20.17 5.72 4.48
CA THR A 165 20.53 6.86 3.63
C THR A 165 21.94 7.33 4.02
N LYS A 166 22.97 6.56 3.61
CA LYS A 166 24.35 7.03 3.63
C LYS A 166 24.46 8.15 2.60
N GLY A 167 24.43 9.40 3.08
CA GLY A 167 25.02 10.49 2.32
C GLY A 167 26.50 10.18 2.22
N LYS A 168 26.95 9.76 1.03
CA LYS A 168 28.38 9.80 0.72
C LYS A 168 28.80 11.27 0.91
N LYS A 169 29.79 11.47 1.79
CA LYS A 169 30.42 12.78 1.98
C LYS A 169 31.06 13.20 0.66
#